data_AF-A0A5B6ZDT1-F1
#
_entry.id   AF-A0A5B6ZDT1-F1
#
_cell.length_a   1.000
_cell.length_b   1.000
_cell.length_c   1.000
_cell.angle_alpha   90.00
_cell.angle_beta   90.00
_cell.angle_gamma   90.00
#
_symmetry.space_group_name_H-M   'P 1'
#
loop_
_entity.id
_entity.type
_entity.pdbx_description
1 polymer ?
#
loop_
_entity_poly.entity_id
_entity_poly.type
_entity_poly.pdbx_seq_one_letter_code
_entity_poly.pdbx_strand_id
1 'polypeptide(L)'
;FPVTVYGAFIPQHIFYHLHAVCAYLRCIFVALCMLFLWPSFDVILADQVSVVIPLMKLKKSAKVVFYCHFPDLLLAQHTTALRRIYRKPIDFIEEMTTGMADLILVNSKFTASTFANTFKRLDARGIKPDVLYPAVNVDQFDKPHAFKLNFLSINRFERKKNIDLAISAFAMLHALEGDVLEGHNLADASLTVAGGFDKRLRENVKYLEELKSLAEREGVSHCVNFITSCSTAERNALLSECLCVLYTPKVRQKLIFSTN
;
A
#
# COMPACT_ATOMS: atom_id res chain seq x y z
N PHE A 1 -19.67 -8.21 -8.27
CA PHE A 1 -19.37 -9.65 -8.15
C PHE A 1 -19.59 -10.10 -6.71
N PRO A 2 -20.23 -11.26 -6.47
CA PRO A 2 -20.37 -11.81 -5.12
C PRO A 2 -18.99 -12.19 -4.57
N VAL A 3 -18.71 -11.84 -3.32
CA VAL A 3 -17.46 -12.20 -2.62
C VAL A 3 -17.78 -13.29 -1.61
N THR A 4 -17.20 -14.47 -1.78
CA THR A 4 -17.33 -15.58 -0.83
C THR A 4 -16.09 -15.66 0.06
N VAL A 5 -16.31 -15.66 1.37
CA VAL A 5 -15.22 -15.65 2.37
C VAL A 5 -15.08 -17.03 3.02
N TYR A 6 -13.87 -17.59 2.98
CA TYR A 6 -13.51 -18.84 3.66
C TYR A 6 -12.46 -18.58 4.75
N GLY A 7 -12.45 -19.42 5.80
CA GLY A 7 -11.45 -19.35 6.87
C GLY A 7 -11.65 -18.21 7.87
N ALA A 8 -12.84 -17.62 7.94
CA ALA A 8 -13.15 -16.51 8.86
C ALA A 8 -12.91 -16.85 10.34
N PHE A 9 -13.09 -18.12 10.71
CA PHE A 9 -12.88 -18.65 12.07
C PHE A 9 -11.42 -18.69 12.51
N ILE A 10 -10.46 -18.65 11.59
CA ILE A 10 -9.02 -18.65 11.93
C ILE A 10 -8.67 -17.24 12.43
N PRO A 11 -8.12 -17.08 13.64
CA PRO A 11 -7.86 -15.76 14.22
C PRO A 11 -6.86 -14.97 13.38
N GLN A 12 -6.90 -13.64 13.46
CA GLN A 12 -5.93 -12.77 12.76
C GLN A 12 -4.55 -12.78 13.44
N HIS A 13 -4.50 -13.15 14.70
CA HIS A 13 -3.31 -13.22 15.53
C HIS A 13 -3.59 -14.10 16.75
N ILE A 14 -2.53 -14.64 17.34
CA ILE A 14 -2.59 -15.40 18.59
C ILE A 14 -1.80 -14.58 19.60
N PHE A 15 -2.44 -14.10 20.67
CA PHE A 15 -1.84 -13.22 21.69
C PHE A 15 -1.10 -12.00 21.13
N TYR A 16 -1.66 -11.32 20.12
CA TYR A 16 -1.04 -10.20 19.38
C TYR A 16 0.28 -10.53 18.66
N HIS A 17 0.58 -11.82 18.52
CA HIS A 17 1.73 -12.33 17.79
C HIS A 17 1.28 -13.21 16.61
N LEU A 18 2.23 -13.64 15.78
CA LEU A 18 2.01 -14.62 14.71
C LEU A 18 1.02 -14.19 13.61
N HIS A 19 0.85 -12.89 13.37
CA HIS A 19 0.00 -12.36 12.28
C HIS A 19 0.28 -13.01 10.92
N ALA A 20 1.57 -13.13 10.54
CA ALA A 20 1.97 -13.74 9.27
C ALA A 20 1.58 -15.24 9.18
N VAL A 21 1.76 -15.99 10.27
CA VAL A 21 1.40 -17.41 10.33
C VAL A 21 -0.11 -17.58 10.20
N CYS A 22 -0.88 -16.77 10.92
CA CYS A 22 -2.33 -16.78 10.83
C CYS A 22 -2.82 -16.44 9.41
N ALA A 23 -2.20 -15.44 8.76
CA ALA A 23 -2.50 -15.10 7.37
C ALA A 23 -2.20 -16.28 6.43
N TYR A 24 -1.04 -16.95 6.59
CA TYR A 24 -0.69 -18.11 5.79
C TYR A 24 -1.67 -19.27 5.98
N LEU A 25 -2.07 -19.57 7.22
CA LEU A 25 -3.06 -20.61 7.51
C LEU A 25 -4.41 -20.29 6.87
N ARG A 26 -4.84 -19.03 6.88
CA ARG A 26 -6.06 -18.59 6.18
C ARG A 26 -5.93 -18.78 4.68
N CYS A 27 -4.84 -18.35 4.07
CA CYS A 27 -4.59 -18.55 2.64
C CYS A 27 -4.56 -20.03 2.25
N ILE A 28 -3.91 -20.89 3.05
CA ILE A 28 -3.89 -22.34 2.85
C ILE A 28 -5.29 -22.92 2.97
N PHE A 29 -6.09 -22.49 3.95
CA PHE A 29 -7.47 -22.96 4.08
C PHE A 29 -8.32 -22.60 2.85
N VAL A 30 -8.23 -21.36 2.35
CA VAL A 30 -8.90 -20.96 1.10
C VAL A 30 -8.42 -21.82 -0.06
N ALA A 31 -7.11 -22.06 -0.18
CA ALA A 31 -6.53 -22.92 -1.21
C ALA A 31 -7.08 -24.36 -1.13
N LEU A 32 -7.23 -24.94 0.06
CA LEU A 32 -7.83 -26.26 0.24
C LEU A 32 -9.31 -26.27 -0.13
N CYS A 33 -10.08 -25.24 0.25
CA CYS A 33 -11.47 -25.09 -0.19
C CYS A 33 -11.58 -25.01 -1.72
N MET A 34 -10.72 -24.23 -2.38
CA MET A 34 -10.66 -24.17 -3.84
C MET A 34 -10.27 -25.51 -4.47
N LEU A 35 -9.38 -26.26 -3.81
CA LEU A 35 -8.92 -27.56 -4.30
C LEU A 35 -10.04 -28.61 -4.27
N PHE A 36 -10.81 -28.67 -3.18
CA PHE A 36 -11.80 -29.73 -2.92
C PHE A 36 -13.24 -29.38 -3.29
N LEU A 37 -13.67 -28.12 -3.13
CA LEU A 37 -15.07 -27.73 -3.36
C LEU A 37 -15.37 -27.34 -4.81
N TRP A 38 -14.33 -27.03 -5.59
CA TRP A 38 -14.49 -26.56 -6.96
C TRP A 38 -13.87 -27.55 -7.94
N PRO A 39 -14.58 -27.92 -9.02
CA PRO A 39 -14.09 -28.95 -9.95
C PRO A 39 -12.87 -28.47 -10.74
N SER A 40 -12.95 -27.29 -11.34
CA SER A 40 -11.89 -26.73 -12.20
C SER A 40 -11.91 -25.20 -12.22
N PHE A 41 -10.76 -24.63 -12.57
CA PHE A 41 -10.58 -23.22 -12.88
C PHE A 41 -9.70 -23.12 -14.12
N ASP A 42 -9.97 -22.16 -15.00
CA ASP A 42 -9.09 -21.87 -16.13
C ASP A 42 -7.85 -21.09 -15.65
N VAL A 43 -8.09 -20.07 -14.82
CA VAL A 43 -7.06 -19.19 -14.26
C VAL A 43 -7.31 -18.97 -12.77
N ILE A 44 -6.24 -19.05 -11.99
CA ILE A 44 -6.22 -18.77 -10.56
C ILE A 44 -5.28 -17.59 -10.33
N LEU A 45 -5.79 -16.51 -9.74
CA LEU A 45 -5.00 -15.35 -9.36
C LEU A 45 -4.64 -15.46 -7.87
N ALA A 46 -3.35 -15.59 -7.57
CA ALA A 46 -2.81 -15.55 -6.22
C ALA A 46 -2.15 -14.19 -5.96
N ASP A 47 -2.58 -13.49 -4.91
CA ASP A 47 -2.02 -12.21 -4.46
C ASP A 47 -1.41 -12.37 -3.07
N GLN A 48 -0.33 -11.63 -2.80
CA GLN A 48 0.44 -11.55 -1.56
C GLN A 48 1.21 -12.83 -1.20
N VAL A 49 0.52 -13.95 -0.99
CA VAL A 49 1.10 -15.15 -0.36
C VAL A 49 1.31 -16.26 -1.38
N SER A 50 2.57 -16.53 -1.74
CA SER A 50 2.91 -17.55 -2.75
C SER A 50 2.76 -19.00 -2.27
N VAL A 51 2.62 -19.24 -0.95
CA VAL A 51 2.51 -20.60 -0.36
C VAL A 51 1.31 -21.41 -0.88
N VAL A 52 0.31 -20.75 -1.46
CA VAL A 52 -0.88 -21.40 -2.01
C VAL A 52 -0.64 -21.98 -3.40
N ILE A 53 0.38 -21.51 -4.13
CA ILE A 53 0.65 -21.89 -5.52
C ILE A 53 0.84 -23.41 -5.67
N PRO A 54 1.67 -24.10 -4.85
CA PRO A 54 1.83 -25.55 -4.96
C PRO A 54 0.52 -26.33 -4.85
N LEU A 55 -0.37 -25.91 -3.95
CA LEU A 55 -1.69 -26.52 -3.76
C LEU A 55 -2.58 -26.32 -5.00
N MET A 56 -2.53 -25.13 -5.60
CA MET A 56 -3.27 -24.82 -6.81
C MET A 56 -2.74 -25.58 -8.03
N LYS A 57 -1.42 -25.83 -8.11
CA LYS A 57 -0.82 -26.63 -9.17
C LYS A 57 -1.18 -28.11 -9.12
N LEU A 58 -1.76 -28.62 -8.03
CA LEU A 58 -2.33 -29.97 -7.99
C LEU A 58 -3.52 -30.12 -8.97
N LYS A 59 -4.24 -29.03 -9.26
CA LYS A 59 -5.20 -28.99 -10.37
C LYS A 59 -4.45 -28.69 -11.67
N LYS A 60 -4.00 -29.75 -12.35
CA LYS A 60 -3.19 -29.68 -13.57
C LYS A 60 -3.79 -28.83 -14.71
N SER A 61 -5.11 -28.64 -14.73
CA SER A 61 -5.81 -27.85 -15.75
C SER A 61 -5.74 -26.34 -15.53
N ALA A 62 -5.44 -25.86 -14.33
CA ALA A 62 -5.49 -24.44 -14.00
C ALA A 62 -4.14 -23.75 -14.25
N LYS A 63 -4.18 -22.54 -14.82
CA LYS A 63 -3.04 -21.62 -14.87
C LYS A 63 -3.01 -20.76 -13.62
N VAL A 64 -1.87 -20.72 -12.93
CA VAL A 64 -1.71 -19.92 -11.72
C VAL A 64 -0.90 -18.67 -12.03
N VAL A 65 -1.54 -17.51 -11.90
CA VAL A 65 -0.89 -16.21 -12.01
C VAL A 65 -0.63 -15.69 -10.61
N PHE A 66 0.61 -15.32 -10.31
CA PHE A 66 0.99 -14.71 -9.04
C PHE A 66 1.24 -13.22 -9.21
N TYR A 67 0.49 -12.38 -8.49
CA TYR A 67 0.69 -10.94 -8.50
C TYR A 67 1.51 -10.51 -7.27
N CYS A 68 2.75 -10.12 -7.51
CA CYS A 68 3.68 -9.64 -6.50
C CYS A 68 3.68 -8.11 -6.45
N HIS A 69 3.00 -7.52 -5.45
CA HIS A 69 3.03 -6.06 -5.24
C HIS A 69 4.41 -5.58 -4.79
N PHE A 70 5.00 -6.29 -3.84
CA PHE A 70 6.36 -6.09 -3.36
C PHE A 70 6.81 -7.36 -2.61
N PRO A 71 8.08 -7.80 -2.71
CA PRO A 71 8.52 -9.01 -2.02
C PRO A 71 8.37 -8.88 -0.49
N ASP A 72 7.71 -9.85 0.15
CA ASP A 72 7.51 -9.86 1.60
C ASP A 72 8.85 -9.87 2.35
N LEU A 73 9.89 -10.45 1.75
CA LEU A 73 11.28 -10.42 2.24
C LEU A 73 11.74 -9.02 2.65
N LEU A 74 11.34 -8.00 1.89
CA LEU A 74 11.81 -6.63 2.07
C LEU A 74 10.89 -5.80 2.98
N LEU A 75 9.71 -6.32 3.32
CA LEU A 75 8.79 -5.67 4.27
C LEU A 75 9.18 -5.96 5.74
N ALA A 76 9.97 -7.01 5.98
CA ALA A 76 10.45 -7.36 7.32
C ALA A 76 11.72 -6.59 7.70
N GLN A 77 11.69 -5.85 8.81
CA GLN A 77 12.91 -5.22 9.33
C GLN A 77 13.91 -6.29 9.82
N HIS A 78 15.07 -6.37 9.15
CA HIS A 78 16.16 -7.30 9.49
C HIS A 78 17.00 -6.81 10.69
N THR A 79 16.33 -6.54 11.82
CA THR A 79 16.95 -5.88 12.98
C THR A 79 17.96 -6.74 13.74
N THR A 80 17.89 -8.08 13.65
CA THR A 80 18.78 -8.99 14.41
C THR A 80 19.23 -10.21 13.58
N ALA A 81 20.42 -10.73 13.88
CA ALA A 81 20.98 -11.92 13.21
C ALA A 81 20.11 -13.18 13.41
N LEU A 82 19.51 -13.34 14.59
CA LEU A 82 18.60 -14.46 14.90
C LEU A 82 17.35 -14.42 14.01
N ARG A 83 16.76 -13.23 13.81
CA ARG A 83 15.60 -13.04 12.93
C ARG A 83 15.95 -13.34 11.47
N ARG A 84 17.19 -13.03 11.06
CA ARG A 84 17.71 -13.39 9.73
C ARG A 84 17.80 -14.90 9.53
N ILE A 85 18.31 -15.65 10.53
CA ILE A 85 18.42 -17.11 10.44
C ILE A 85 17.05 -17.79 10.42
N TYR A 86 16.13 -17.37 11.30
CA TYR A 86 14.77 -17.91 11.33
C TYR A 86 14.01 -17.67 10.03
N ARG A 87 14.27 -16.54 9.35
CA ARG A 87 13.55 -16.16 8.14
C ARG A 87 14.07 -16.85 6.87
N LYS A 88 15.37 -17.20 6.80
CA LYS A 88 15.97 -17.96 5.68
C LYS A 88 15.11 -19.13 5.15
N PRO A 89 14.59 -20.05 5.98
CA PRO A 89 13.72 -21.13 5.48
C PRO A 89 12.40 -20.63 4.91
N ILE A 90 11.79 -19.59 5.50
CA ILE A 90 10.55 -18.99 4.99
C ILE A 90 10.82 -18.32 3.64
N ASP A 91 11.90 -17.56 3.53
CA ASP A 91 12.27 -16.88 2.30
C ASP A 91 12.59 -17.88 1.18
N PHE A 92 13.23 -19.01 1.53
CA PHE A 92 13.47 -20.10 0.60
C PHE A 92 12.17 -20.74 0.11
N ILE A 93 11.22 -20.99 1.01
CA ILE A 93 9.89 -21.49 0.64
C ILE A 93 9.20 -20.47 -0.27
N GLU A 94 9.17 -19.19 0.12
CA GLU A 94 8.54 -18.10 -0.64
C GLU A 94 9.12 -18.00 -2.05
N GLU A 95 10.44 -18.01 -2.19
CA GLU A 95 11.11 -18.01 -3.49
C GLU A 95 10.74 -19.24 -4.32
N MET A 96 10.79 -20.43 -3.71
CA MET A 96 10.46 -21.68 -4.38
C MET A 96 9.00 -21.71 -4.86
N THR A 97 8.05 -21.34 -4.00
CA THR A 97 6.62 -21.37 -4.31
C THR A 97 6.23 -20.30 -5.31
N THR A 98 6.85 -19.11 -5.24
CA THR A 98 6.68 -18.06 -6.25
C THR A 98 7.11 -18.54 -7.63
N GLY A 99 8.24 -19.24 -7.72
CA GLY A 99 8.74 -19.81 -8.97
C GLY A 99 7.92 -20.96 -9.56
N MET A 100 6.84 -21.39 -8.91
CA MET A 100 5.91 -22.41 -9.41
C MET A 100 4.70 -21.83 -10.16
N ALA A 101 4.54 -20.50 -10.15
CA ALA A 101 3.50 -19.82 -10.93
C ALA A 101 3.75 -19.98 -12.44
N ASP A 102 2.67 -20.02 -13.22
CA ASP A 102 2.76 -20.00 -14.68
C ASP A 102 3.09 -18.60 -15.21
N LEU A 103 2.68 -17.56 -14.48
CA LEU A 103 2.96 -16.16 -14.78
C LEU A 103 3.16 -15.38 -13.47
N ILE A 104 4.20 -14.57 -13.40
CA ILE A 104 4.45 -13.68 -12.27
C ILE A 104 4.28 -12.25 -12.75
N LEU A 105 3.41 -11.49 -12.08
CA LEU A 105 3.13 -10.10 -12.38
C LEU A 105 3.67 -9.19 -11.29
N VAL A 106 4.22 -8.05 -11.68
CA VAL A 106 4.64 -6.98 -10.77
C VAL A 106 4.07 -5.64 -11.19
N ASN A 107 3.86 -4.75 -10.23
CA ASN A 107 3.21 -3.45 -10.47
C ASN A 107 4.05 -2.41 -11.22
N SER A 108 5.36 -2.64 -11.38
CA SER A 108 6.28 -1.69 -12.00
C SER A 108 7.61 -2.33 -12.40
N LYS A 109 8.35 -1.66 -13.31
CA LYS A 109 9.76 -2.02 -13.61
C LYS A 109 10.67 -1.91 -12.39
N PHE A 110 10.36 -1.01 -11.45
CA PHE A 110 11.09 -0.91 -10.18
C PHE A 110 10.95 -2.22 -9.39
N THR A 111 9.72 -2.68 -9.19
CA THR A 111 9.45 -3.93 -8.47
C THR A 111 10.03 -5.13 -9.21
N ALA A 112 10.03 -5.14 -10.55
CA ALA A 112 10.72 -6.17 -11.34
C ALA A 112 12.23 -6.23 -11.01
N SER A 113 12.90 -5.08 -10.92
CA SER A 113 14.32 -5.04 -10.54
C SER A 113 14.55 -5.47 -9.08
N THR A 114 13.63 -5.13 -8.19
CA THR A 114 13.67 -5.54 -6.80
C THR A 114 13.46 -7.05 -6.66
N PHE A 115 12.53 -7.62 -7.44
CA PHE A 115 12.29 -9.06 -7.53
C PHE A 115 13.55 -9.81 -7.95
N ALA A 116 14.21 -9.40 -9.03
CA ALA A 116 15.47 -10.02 -9.50
C ALA A 116 16.61 -9.89 -8.46
N ASN A 117 16.64 -8.81 -7.70
CA ASN A 117 17.62 -8.62 -6.62
C ASN A 117 17.32 -9.44 -5.36
N THR A 118 16.07 -9.79 -5.15
CA THR A 118 15.57 -10.51 -3.97
C THR A 118 15.63 -12.02 -4.21
N PHE A 119 15.05 -12.49 -5.31
CA PHE A 119 14.91 -13.89 -5.67
C PHE A 119 16.01 -14.33 -6.63
N LYS A 120 17.24 -14.38 -6.12
CA LYS A 120 18.45 -14.67 -6.92
C LYS A 120 18.42 -16.03 -7.60
N ARG A 121 17.76 -17.04 -7.02
CA ARG A 121 17.66 -18.38 -7.63
C ARG A 121 16.66 -18.38 -8.78
N LEU A 122 15.57 -17.62 -8.67
CA LEU A 122 14.62 -17.45 -9.78
C LEU A 122 15.26 -16.68 -10.93
N ASP A 123 15.96 -15.60 -10.63
CA ASP A 123 16.69 -14.81 -11.64
C ASP A 123 17.77 -15.64 -12.34
N ALA A 124 18.56 -16.41 -11.58
CA ALA A 124 19.55 -17.34 -12.14
C ALA A 124 18.95 -18.44 -13.03
N ARG A 125 17.67 -18.80 -12.81
CA ARG A 125 16.91 -19.73 -13.67
C ARG A 125 16.28 -19.04 -14.89
N GLY A 126 16.48 -17.73 -15.05
CA GLY A 126 15.89 -16.93 -16.12
C GLY A 126 14.41 -16.58 -15.92
N ILE A 127 13.85 -16.80 -14.73
CA ILE A 127 12.45 -16.46 -14.42
C ILE A 127 12.35 -14.96 -14.18
N LYS A 128 11.63 -14.26 -15.07
CA LYS A 128 11.43 -12.82 -15.00
C LYS A 128 9.93 -12.51 -14.88
N PRO A 129 9.54 -11.61 -13.96
CA PRO A 129 8.15 -11.18 -13.85
C PRO A 129 7.80 -10.21 -14.98
N ASP A 130 6.55 -10.28 -15.45
CA ASP A 130 5.97 -9.30 -16.36
C ASP A 130 5.40 -8.11 -15.59
N VAL A 131 5.45 -6.93 -16.21
CA VAL A 131 4.97 -5.71 -15.59
C VAL A 131 3.50 -5.50 -15.95
N LEU A 132 2.62 -5.60 -14.97
CA LEU A 132 1.23 -5.17 -15.07
C LEU A 132 1.02 -3.97 -14.15
N TYR A 133 1.00 -2.77 -14.75
CA TYR A 133 0.71 -1.55 -14.00
C TYR A 133 -0.73 -1.59 -13.46
N PRO A 134 -0.96 -1.16 -12.21
CA PRO A 134 -2.30 -1.08 -11.67
C PRO A 134 -3.14 -0.10 -12.49
N ALA A 135 -4.32 -0.55 -12.92
CA ALA A 135 -5.26 0.31 -13.61
C ALA A 135 -6.01 1.20 -12.60
N VAL A 136 -6.26 2.44 -13.03
CA VAL A 136 -7.14 3.36 -12.32
C VAL A 136 -8.32 3.62 -13.23
N ASN A 137 -9.54 3.50 -12.71
CA ASN A 137 -10.73 3.91 -13.45
C ASN A 137 -10.68 5.44 -13.61
N VAL A 138 -10.42 5.94 -14.81
CA VAL A 138 -10.32 7.38 -15.07
C VAL A 138 -11.69 8.05 -15.09
N ASP A 139 -12.74 7.30 -15.41
CA ASP A 139 -14.12 7.81 -15.51
C ASP A 139 -14.71 8.20 -14.14
N GLN A 140 -14.03 7.84 -13.05
CA GLN A 140 -14.46 8.23 -11.70
C GLN A 140 -14.03 9.66 -11.32
N PHE A 141 -13.18 10.30 -12.13
CA PHE A 141 -12.64 11.63 -11.85
C PHE A 141 -13.24 12.66 -12.82
N ASP A 142 -13.91 13.65 -12.26
CA ASP A 142 -14.39 14.79 -13.02
C ASP A 142 -13.22 15.71 -13.40
N LYS A 143 -13.37 16.44 -14.52
CA LYS A 143 -12.41 17.49 -14.88
C LYS A 143 -12.44 18.59 -13.81
N PRO A 144 -11.29 19.11 -13.38
CA PRO A 144 -11.26 20.20 -12.40
C PRO A 144 -12.04 21.40 -12.93
N HIS A 145 -13.01 21.89 -12.14
CA HIS A 145 -13.86 23.02 -12.51
C HIS A 145 -13.32 24.35 -11.99
N ALA A 146 -12.72 24.35 -10.80
CA ALA A 146 -11.99 25.47 -10.21
C ALA A 146 -11.07 24.95 -9.10
N PHE A 147 -9.82 25.41 -9.07
CA PHE A 147 -8.87 25.03 -8.02
C PHE A 147 -9.06 25.90 -6.78
N LYS A 148 -9.11 25.26 -5.61
CA LYS A 148 -8.97 25.91 -4.31
C LYS A 148 -7.49 25.92 -3.94
N LEU A 149 -7.04 26.93 -3.19
CA LEU A 149 -5.71 26.97 -2.58
C LEU A 149 -5.61 25.96 -1.43
N ASN A 150 -5.81 24.68 -1.74
CA ASN A 150 -5.82 23.56 -0.81
C ASN A 150 -4.78 22.54 -1.25
N PHE A 151 -3.83 22.26 -0.36
CA PHE A 151 -2.90 21.15 -0.49
C PHE A 151 -3.57 19.89 0.06
N LEU A 152 -3.37 18.76 -0.60
CA LEU A 152 -4.07 17.52 -0.27
C LEU A 152 -3.09 16.38 -0.02
N SER A 153 -3.09 15.80 1.18
CA SER A 153 -2.39 14.53 1.46
C SER A 153 -3.40 13.41 1.61
N ILE A 154 -3.41 12.45 0.68
CA ILE A 154 -4.29 11.27 0.73
C ILE A 154 -3.47 10.02 1.05
N ASN A 155 -3.46 9.59 2.30
CA ASN A 155 -2.74 8.39 2.76
C ASN A 155 -3.39 7.77 3.99
N ARG A 156 -3.13 6.49 4.27
CA ARG A 156 -3.45 5.93 5.60
C ARG A 156 -2.66 6.64 6.69
N PHE A 157 -3.22 6.73 7.88
CA PHE A 157 -2.55 7.28 9.06
C PHE A 157 -1.49 6.29 9.61
N GLU A 158 -0.36 6.17 8.91
CA GLU A 158 0.77 5.30 9.27
C GLU A 158 2.07 6.12 9.25
N ARG A 159 2.96 5.96 10.24
CA ARG A 159 4.15 6.83 10.38
C ARG A 159 5.09 6.77 9.17
N LYS A 160 5.17 5.63 8.49
CA LYS A 160 5.97 5.48 7.25
C LYS A 160 5.52 6.40 6.12
N LYS A 161 4.27 6.91 6.18
CA LYS A 161 3.74 7.88 5.21
C LYS A 161 4.25 9.28 5.45
N ASN A 162 4.85 9.55 6.62
CA ASN A 162 5.59 10.77 6.91
C ASN A 162 4.76 12.03 6.61
N ILE A 163 3.51 12.03 7.08
CA ILE A 163 2.54 13.12 6.92
C ILE A 163 2.96 14.35 7.75
N ASP A 164 3.73 14.13 8.81
CA ASP A 164 4.39 15.18 9.60
C ASP A 164 5.18 16.15 8.73
N LEU A 165 5.89 15.66 7.70
CA LEU A 165 6.59 16.51 6.75
C LEU A 165 5.65 17.43 5.95
N ALA A 166 4.45 16.95 5.60
CA ALA A 166 3.47 17.78 4.90
C ALA A 166 2.99 18.93 5.78
N ILE A 167 2.72 18.65 7.07
CA ILE A 167 2.28 19.66 8.04
C ILE A 167 3.40 20.67 8.30
N SER A 168 4.63 20.21 8.57
CA SER A 168 5.76 21.13 8.80
C SER A 168 6.11 21.95 7.56
N ALA A 169 6.04 21.38 6.36
CA ALA A 169 6.25 22.13 5.13
C ALA A 169 5.15 23.18 4.90
N PHE A 170 3.90 22.83 5.19
CA PHE A 170 2.77 23.76 5.11
C PHE A 170 2.89 24.89 6.15
N ALA A 171 3.34 24.59 7.36
CA ALA A 171 3.62 25.60 8.38
C ALA A 171 4.72 26.59 7.95
N MET A 172 5.80 26.08 7.35
CA MET A 172 6.84 26.93 6.77
C MET A 172 6.28 27.82 5.65
N LEU A 173 5.43 27.29 4.77
CA LEU A 173 4.76 28.08 3.73
C LEU A 173 3.92 29.20 4.34
N HIS A 174 3.08 28.89 5.33
CA HIS A 174 2.20 29.87 5.98
C HIS A 174 2.96 30.94 6.79
N ALA A 175 4.19 30.64 7.21
CA ALA A 175 5.06 31.60 7.88
C ALA A 175 5.79 32.55 6.90
N LEU A 176 5.78 32.27 5.59
CA LEU A 176 6.33 33.19 4.59
C LEU A 176 5.37 34.37 4.40
N GLU A 177 5.75 35.53 4.90
CA GLU A 177 5.05 36.78 4.59
C GLU A 177 5.37 37.21 3.14
N GLY A 178 4.37 37.20 2.24
CA GLY A 178 4.48 37.76 0.90
C GLY A 178 3.54 37.15 -0.16
N ASP A 179 3.29 37.89 -1.24
CA ASP A 179 2.60 37.46 -2.48
C ASP A 179 3.45 36.42 -3.24
N VAL A 180 3.69 35.24 -2.65
CA VAL A 180 4.45 34.16 -3.29
C VAL A 180 3.63 33.50 -4.41
N LEU A 181 2.30 33.63 -4.37
CA LEU A 181 1.38 33.13 -5.39
C LEU A 181 0.65 34.33 -6.01
N GLU A 182 0.92 34.59 -7.29
CA GLU A 182 0.35 35.70 -8.09
C GLU A 182 -1.16 35.88 -7.82
N GLY A 183 -1.52 36.84 -6.95
CA GLY A 183 -2.90 37.23 -6.68
C GLY A 183 -3.68 36.41 -5.64
N HIS A 184 -3.04 35.49 -4.91
CA HIS A 184 -3.69 34.72 -3.85
C HIS A 184 -3.06 34.99 -2.48
N ASN A 185 -3.90 35.36 -1.50
CA ASN A 185 -3.46 35.53 -0.13
C ASN A 185 -3.10 34.15 0.47
N LEU A 186 -1.86 34.00 0.93
CA LEU A 186 -1.40 32.77 1.59
C LEU A 186 -2.22 32.44 2.85
N ALA A 187 -2.87 33.44 3.46
CA ALA A 187 -3.78 33.24 4.57
C ALA A 187 -5.00 32.37 4.21
N ASP A 188 -5.36 32.29 2.92
CA ASP A 188 -6.46 31.45 2.43
C ASP A 188 -6.01 30.01 2.12
N ALA A 189 -4.70 29.72 2.25
CA ALA A 189 -4.16 28.40 1.99
C ALA A 189 -4.60 27.41 3.07
N SER A 190 -4.98 26.21 2.66
CA SER A 190 -5.35 25.12 3.56
C SER A 190 -4.63 23.82 3.22
N LEU A 191 -4.53 22.94 4.21
CA LEU A 191 -4.02 21.58 4.04
C LEU A 191 -5.08 20.58 4.48
N THR A 192 -5.56 19.77 3.56
CA THR A 192 -6.43 18.63 3.86
C THR A 192 -5.60 17.35 3.95
N VAL A 193 -5.63 16.71 5.12
CA VAL A 193 -5.07 15.38 5.36
C VAL A 193 -6.22 14.37 5.41
N ALA A 194 -6.43 13.66 4.30
CA ALA A 194 -7.46 12.65 4.16
C ALA A 194 -6.86 11.24 4.19
N GLY A 195 -7.51 10.30 4.86
CA GLY A 195 -6.90 8.98 5.01
C GLY A 195 -7.82 7.89 5.50
N GLY A 196 -7.51 6.66 5.08
CA GLY A 196 -8.12 5.47 5.69
C GLY A 196 -7.75 5.42 7.17
N PHE A 197 -8.75 5.34 8.03
CA PHE A 197 -8.61 5.32 9.48
C PHE A 197 -9.29 4.08 10.08
N ASP A 198 -8.51 3.22 10.73
CA ASP A 198 -9.03 2.06 11.46
C ASP A 198 -8.81 2.23 12.97
N LYS A 199 -9.90 2.41 13.73
CA LYS A 199 -9.89 2.57 15.20
C LYS A 199 -9.26 1.38 15.93
N ARG A 200 -9.25 0.19 15.30
CA ARG A 200 -8.65 -1.03 15.87
C ARG A 200 -7.12 -1.03 15.76
N LEU A 201 -6.57 -0.23 14.84
CA LEU A 201 -5.13 -0.10 14.67
C LEU A 201 -4.61 1.03 15.57
N ARG A 202 -3.96 0.65 16.67
CA ARG A 202 -3.39 1.60 17.64
C ARG A 202 -2.44 2.62 17.00
N GLU A 203 -1.73 2.23 15.93
CA GLU A 203 -0.88 3.14 15.17
C GLU A 203 -1.68 4.28 14.51
N ASN A 204 -2.81 3.97 13.86
CA ASN A 204 -3.66 4.98 13.21
C ASN A 204 -4.16 6.00 14.21
N VAL A 205 -4.67 5.52 15.35
CA VAL A 205 -5.20 6.39 16.42
C VAL A 205 -4.11 7.30 16.97
N LYS A 206 -2.96 6.72 17.36
CA LYS A 206 -1.87 7.51 17.93
C LYS A 206 -1.28 8.51 16.93
N TYR A 207 -1.09 8.11 15.68
CA TYR A 207 -0.46 8.97 14.70
C TYR A 207 -1.37 10.14 14.30
N LEU A 208 -2.69 9.93 14.20
CA LEU A 208 -3.63 11.02 13.99
C LEU A 208 -3.54 12.06 15.11
N GLU A 209 -3.50 11.64 16.38
CA GLU A 209 -3.36 12.56 17.51
C GLU A 209 -1.99 13.28 17.49
N GLU A 210 -0.91 12.58 17.17
CA GLU A 210 0.43 13.19 16.99
C GLU A 210 0.43 14.26 15.89
N LEU A 211 -0.29 14.04 14.78
CA LEU A 211 -0.39 15.00 13.68
C LEU A 211 -1.23 16.23 14.05
N LYS A 212 -2.32 16.06 14.81
CA LYS A 212 -3.10 17.19 15.34
C LYS A 212 -2.27 18.05 16.29
N SER A 213 -1.58 17.41 17.26
CA SER A 213 -0.69 18.13 18.17
C SER A 213 0.48 18.79 17.45
N LEU A 214 0.96 18.22 16.34
CA LEU A 214 1.94 18.89 15.49
C LEU A 214 1.36 20.16 14.87
N ALA A 215 0.18 20.09 14.24
CA ALA A 215 -0.47 21.26 13.65
C ALA A 215 -0.75 22.38 14.68
N GLU A 216 -1.11 22.01 15.91
CA GLU A 216 -1.26 22.96 17.02
C GLU A 216 0.06 23.63 17.41
N ARG A 217 1.14 22.85 17.58
CA ARG A 217 2.46 23.38 17.93
C ARG A 217 3.04 24.29 16.85
N GLU A 218 2.79 23.97 15.59
CA GLU A 218 3.22 24.76 14.43
C GLU A 218 2.28 25.96 14.15
N GLY A 219 1.21 26.13 14.94
CA GLY A 219 0.29 27.27 14.82
C GLY A 219 -0.67 27.23 13.63
N VAL A 220 -0.71 26.13 12.87
CA VAL A 220 -1.51 26.00 11.63
C VAL A 220 -2.75 25.12 11.78
N SER A 221 -3.12 24.71 13.00
CA SER A 221 -4.28 23.84 13.25
C SER A 221 -5.60 24.37 12.67
N HIS A 222 -5.76 25.68 12.54
CA HIS A 222 -6.94 26.33 11.97
C HIS A 222 -7.03 26.22 10.44
N CYS A 223 -5.91 25.93 9.76
CA CYS A 223 -5.81 25.76 8.31
C CYS A 223 -5.57 24.29 7.90
N VAL A 224 -5.50 23.35 8.86
CA VAL A 224 -5.28 21.92 8.60
C VAL A 224 -6.53 21.11 8.93
N ASN A 225 -7.12 20.50 7.90
CA ASN A 225 -8.33 19.68 8.00
C ASN A 225 -7.99 18.18 7.98
N PHE A 226 -8.40 17.44 9.00
CA PHE A 226 -8.23 15.98 9.06
C PHE A 226 -9.52 15.24 8.73
N ILE A 227 -9.52 14.45 7.66
CA ILE A 227 -10.67 13.64 7.24
C ILE A 227 -10.36 12.15 7.46
N THR A 228 -11.00 11.55 8.45
CA THR A 228 -10.89 10.11 8.72
C THR A 228 -11.90 9.33 7.89
N SER A 229 -11.41 8.40 7.06
CA SER A 229 -12.22 7.48 6.25
C SER A 229 -13.10 8.19 5.22
N CYS A 230 -12.46 8.87 4.27
CA CYS A 230 -13.13 9.52 3.14
C CYS A 230 -13.87 8.52 2.23
N SER A 231 -15.07 8.90 1.78
CA SER A 231 -15.78 8.12 0.75
C SER A 231 -15.09 8.24 -0.60
N THR A 232 -15.38 7.35 -1.56
CA THR A 232 -14.84 7.45 -2.93
C THR A 232 -15.23 8.78 -3.58
N ALA A 233 -16.48 9.22 -3.41
CA ALA A 233 -16.98 10.48 -3.97
C ALA A 233 -16.26 11.69 -3.35
N GLU A 234 -16.11 11.73 -2.03
CA GLU A 234 -15.41 12.81 -1.32
C GLU A 234 -13.93 12.86 -1.70
N ARG A 235 -13.26 11.71 -1.81
CA ARG A 235 -11.88 11.63 -2.27
C ARG A 235 -11.72 12.20 -3.69
N ASN A 236 -12.64 11.87 -4.59
CA ASN A 236 -12.58 12.33 -5.98
C ASN A 236 -12.87 13.83 -6.06
N ALA A 237 -13.80 14.35 -5.27
CA ALA A 237 -14.05 15.79 -5.14
C ALA A 237 -12.80 16.54 -4.64
N LEU A 238 -12.18 16.07 -3.55
CA LEU A 238 -10.94 16.66 -3.02
C LEU A 238 -9.82 16.68 -4.07
N LEU A 239 -9.66 15.59 -4.82
CA LEU A 239 -8.67 15.49 -5.91
C LEU A 239 -8.95 16.48 -7.05
N SER A 240 -10.23 16.71 -7.38
CA SER A 240 -10.62 17.63 -8.46
C SER A 240 -10.50 19.11 -8.09
N GLU A 241 -10.52 19.44 -6.79
CA GLU A 241 -10.52 20.81 -6.30
C GLU A 241 -9.16 21.25 -5.72
N CYS A 242 -8.30 20.32 -5.32
CA CYS A 242 -7.02 20.67 -4.70
C CYS A 242 -6.05 21.30 -5.70
N LEU A 243 -5.23 22.24 -5.23
CA LEU A 243 -4.14 22.81 -6.01
C LEU A 243 -3.05 21.76 -6.26
N CYS A 244 -2.70 21.00 -5.24
CA CYS A 244 -1.59 20.05 -5.30
C CYS A 244 -1.80 18.88 -4.34
N VAL A 245 -1.44 17.68 -4.80
CA VAL A 245 -1.40 16.47 -3.97
C VAL A 245 0.02 16.27 -3.41
N LEU A 246 0.12 16.20 -2.09
CA LEU A 246 1.37 16.00 -1.37
C LEU A 246 1.64 14.50 -1.14
N TYR A 247 2.74 13.99 -1.69
CA TYR A 247 3.21 12.63 -1.48
C TYR A 247 4.53 12.65 -0.69
N THR A 248 4.43 12.48 0.63
CA THR A 248 5.56 12.57 1.58
C THR A 248 6.17 11.26 2.11
N PRO A 249 5.72 10.04 1.77
CA PRO A 249 6.35 8.82 2.29
C PRO A 249 7.87 8.81 2.13
N LYS A 250 8.58 8.44 3.22
CA LYS A 250 10.03 8.25 3.18
C LYS A 250 10.32 6.97 2.41
N VAL A 251 10.82 7.11 1.19
CA VAL A 251 11.31 5.95 0.43
C VAL A 251 12.76 6.20 0.04
N ARG A 252 13.60 5.16 0.13
CA ARG A 252 14.83 5.06 -0.69
C ARG A 252 14.46 4.84 -2.17
N GLN A 253 13.60 5.69 -2.73
CA GLN A 253 13.21 5.71 -4.13
C GLN A 253 13.27 7.15 -4.60
N LYS A 254 13.97 7.37 -5.72
CA LYS A 254 14.06 8.66 -6.40
C LYS A 254 12.65 9.21 -6.61
N LEU A 255 12.40 10.40 -6.07
CA LEU A 255 11.19 11.19 -6.30
C LEU A 255 10.95 11.32 -7.81
N ILE A 256 9.77 10.92 -8.26
CA ILE A 256 9.22 11.35 -9.55
C ILE A 256 8.28 12.51 -9.21
N PHE A 257 8.72 13.73 -9.50
CA PHE A 257 7.81 14.86 -9.54
C PHE A 257 7.03 14.77 -10.85
N SER A 258 5.71 14.67 -10.76
CA SER A 258 4.81 14.90 -11.89
C SER A 258 4.30 16.32 -11.75
N THR A 259 4.90 17.24 -12.48
CA THR A 259 4.27 18.53 -12.79
C THR A 259 3.41 18.33 -14.05
N ASN A 260 2.23 18.92 -14.07
CA ASN A 260 1.39 19.00 -15.27
C ASN A 260 2.12 19.70 -16.42
#